data_AF-A0A6P0NZP3-F1
#
_entry.id   AF-A0A6P0NZP3-F1
#
_cell.length_a   1.000
_cell.length_b   1.000
_cell.length_c   1.000
_cell.angle_alpha   90.00
_cell.angle_beta   90.00
_cell.angle_gamma   90.00
#
_symmetry.space_group_name_H-M   'P 1'
#
loop_
_entity.id
_entity.type
_entity.pdbx_description
1 polymer ?
#
loop_
_entity_poly.entity_id
_entity_poly.type
_entity_poly.pdbx_seq_one_letter_code
_entity_poly.pdbx_strand_id
1 'polypeptide(L)' 'LFGLNSGAALATVVGVLIEVPVMLMLVEFCKRTAFWFPRQPEKATLLDPRCLNC' A
#
# COMPACT_ATOMS: atom_id res chain seq x y z
N LEU A 1 -4.59 28.17 25.88
CA LEU A 1 -3.54 27.15 25.71
C LEU A 1 -4.18 25.90 25.12
N PHE A 2 -4.37 25.89 23.79
CA PHE A 2 -4.93 24.74 23.06
C PHE A 2 -3.86 23.65 22.94
N GLY A 3 -3.56 23.03 24.08
CA GLY A 3 -2.68 21.87 24.17
C GLY A 3 -3.49 20.60 23.90
N LEU A 4 -2.88 19.65 23.19
CA LEU A 4 -3.35 18.26 23.01
C LEU A 4 -4.46 18.00 21.97
N ASN A 5 -5.34 18.94 21.64
CA ASN A 5 -6.49 18.65 20.75
C ASN A 5 -6.31 18.97 19.26
N SER A 6 -5.44 19.91 18.87
CA SER A 6 -5.36 20.32 17.45
C SER A 6 -4.33 19.52 16.64
N GLY A 7 -3.13 19.29 17.19
CA GLY A 7 -2.05 18.60 16.47
C GLY A 7 -2.11 17.08 16.56
N ALA A 8 -2.41 16.53 17.76
CA ALA A 8 -2.47 15.09 17.97
C ALA A 8 -3.69 14.45 17.28
N ALA A 9 -4.85 15.13 17.32
CA ALA A 9 -6.04 14.66 16.61
C ALA A 9 -5.90 14.78 15.09
N LEU A 10 -5.24 15.83 14.59
CA LEU A 10 -4.92 15.91 13.16
C LEU A 10 -3.95 14.82 12.73
N ALA A 11 -2.94 14.48 13.54
CA ALA A 11 -1.97 13.45 13.19
C ALA A 11 -2.61 12.06 13.01
N THR A 12 -3.57 11.69 13.86
CA THR A 12 -4.26 10.40 13.73
C THR A 12 -5.22 10.37 12.54
N VAL A 13 -5.91 11.49 12.29
CA VAL A 13 -6.86 11.59 11.18
C VAL A 13 -6.14 11.68 9.83
N VAL A 14 -5.13 12.54 9.73
CA VAL A 14 -4.28 12.68 8.54
C VAL A 14 -3.48 11.39 8.29
N GLY A 15 -3.03 10.68 9.34
CA GLY A 15 -2.37 9.39 9.19
C GLY A 15 -3.21 8.41 8.37
N VAL A 16 -4.44 8.16 8.80
CA VAL A 16 -5.37 7.25 8.09
C VAL A 16 -5.76 7.80 6.71
N LEU A 17 -6.00 9.11 6.61
CA LEU A 17 -6.34 9.77 5.36
C LEU A 17 -5.22 9.74 4.33
N ILE A 18 -3.96 9.58 4.72
CA ILE A 18 -2.84 9.48 3.77
C ILE A 18 -2.47 8.01 3.50
N GLU A 19 -2.56 7.14 4.50
CA GLU A 19 -2.22 5.72 4.37
C GLU A 19 -3.06 5.03 3.28
N VAL A 20 -4.38 5.21 3.33
CA VAL A 20 -5.31 4.59 2.36
C VAL A 20 -5.11 5.09 0.92
N PRO A 21 -5.11 6.41 0.62
CA PRO A 21 -4.88 6.87 -0.73
C PRO A 21 -3.45 6.65 -1.20
N VAL A 22 -2.43 6.66 -0.33
CA VAL A 22 -1.06 6.29 -0.74
C VAL A 22 -1.04 4.85 -1.24
N MET A 23 -1.67 3.91 -0.53
CA MET A 23 -1.73 2.53 -0.98
C MET A 23 -2.39 2.41 -2.37
N LEU A 24 -3.54 3.07 -2.57
CA LEU A 24 -4.23 3.05 -3.87
C LEU A 24 -3.43 3.77 -4.97
N MET A 25 -2.79 4.90 -4.66
CA MET A 25 -1.98 5.68 -5.58
C MET A 25 -0.74 4.91 -6.02
N LEU A 26 -0.11 4.17 -5.10
CA LEU A 26 1.03 3.30 -5.40
C LEU A 26 0.61 2.15 -6.32
N VAL A 27 -0.51 1.50 -6.01
CA VAL A 27 -1.06 0.40 -6.84
C VAL A 27 -1.38 0.90 -8.24
N GLU A 28 -2.01 2.06 -8.37
CA GLU A 28 -2.35 2.64 -9.68
C GLU A 28 -1.09 3.08 -10.43
N PHE A 29 -0.10 3.66 -9.75
CA PHE A 29 1.18 4.00 -10.34
C PHE A 29 1.93 2.75 -10.85
N CYS A 30 1.95 1.67 -10.06
CA CYS A 30 2.50 0.38 -10.48
C CYS A 30 1.74 -0.20 -11.68
N LYS A 31 0.40 -0.10 -11.70
CA LYS A 31 -0.41 -0.54 -12.86
C LYS A 31 -0.09 0.27 -14.11
N ARG A 32 0.09 1.59 -14.00
CA ARG A 32 0.43 2.48 -15.13
C ARG A 32 1.86 2.27 -15.64
N THR A 33 2.81 2.00 -14.76
CA THR A 33 4.22 1.74 -15.12
C THR A 33 4.47 0.28 -15.52
N ALA A 34 3.61 -0.67 -15.14
CA ALA A 34 3.67 -2.06 -15.56
C ALA A 34 3.54 -2.26 -17.08
N PHE A 35 3.07 -1.27 -17.83
CA PHE A 35 3.07 -1.34 -19.30
C PHE A 35 4.49 -1.24 -19.89
N TRP A 36 5.42 -0.59 -19.20
CA TRP A 36 6.81 -0.45 -19.62
C TRP A 36 7.68 -1.64 -19.20
N PHE A 37 7.25 -2.40 -18.19
CA PHE A 37 7.96 -3.59 -17.75
C PHE A 37 7.39 -4.83 -18.45
N PRO A 38 8.22 -5.65 -19.13
CA PRO A 38 7.77 -6.96 -19.56
C PRO A 38 7.29 -7.71 -18.31
N ARG A 39 6.02 -8.12 -18.26
CA ARG A 39 5.52 -8.98 -17.17
C ARG A 39 6.41 -10.23 -17.15
N GLN A 40 7.28 -10.32 -16.15
CA GLN A 40 7.98 -11.56 -15.80
C GLN A 40 7.22 -12.19 -14.63
N PRO A 41 6.12 -12.93 -14.90
CA PRO A 41 5.36 -13.62 -13.84
C PRO A 41 6.21 -14.69 -13.14
N GLU A 42 7.35 -15.06 -13.72
CA GLU A 42 8.23 -16.14 -13.26
C GLU A 42 8.89 -15.88 -11.88
N LYS A 43 8.97 -14.63 -11.41
CA LYS A 43 9.56 -14.28 -10.10
C LYS A 43 8.55 -13.97 -8.99
N ALA A 44 7.24 -14.10 -9.24
CA ALA A 44 6.26 -13.97 -8.17
C ALA A 44 6.21 -15.25 -7.32
N THR A 45 7.30 -15.53 -6.59
CA THR A 45 7.40 -16.59 -5.59
C THR A 45 6.64 -16.18 -4.33
N LEU A 46 5.35 -15.88 -4.45
CA LEU A 46 4.46 -16.02 -3.31
C LEU A 46 4.22 -17.54 -3.21
N LEU A 47 5.00 -18.20 -2.36
CA LEU A 47 4.74 -19.59 -1.98
C LEU A 47 3.34 -19.63 -1.37
N ASP A 48 2.34 -20.03 -2.16
CA ASP A 48 0.98 -20.25 -1.67
C ASP A 48 1.06 -21.41 -0.67
N PRO A 49 0.79 -21.18 0.62
CA PRO A 49 0.91 -22.23 1.64
C PRO A 49 -0.11 -23.35 1.46
N ARG A 50 -1.08 -23.22 0.53
CA ARG A 50 -2.01 -24.31 0.17
C ARG A 50 -1.36 -25.39 -0.70
N CYS A 51 -0.15 -25.17 -1.22
CA CYS A 51 0.63 -26.21 -1.91
C CYS A 51 1.59 -27.00 -0.99
N LEU A 52 1.65 -26.71 0.31
CA LEU A 52 2.53 -27.41 1.26
C LEU A 52 1.91 -28.70 1.85
N ASN A 53 0.69 -29.07 1.47
CA ASN A 53 -0.06 -30.20 2.06
C ASN A 53 -0.48 -31.26 1.01
N CYS A 54 0.30 -31.43 -0.05
CA CYS A 54 0.23 -32.60 -0.94
C CYS A 54 1.40 -33.55 -0.65
#